data_AF-A6MKE7-F1
#
_entry.id   AF-A6MKE7-F1
#
_cell.length_a   1.000
_cell.length_b   1.000
_cell.length_c   1.000
_cell.angle_alpha   90.00
_cell.angle_beta   90.00
_cell.angle_gamma   90.00
#
_symmetry.space_group_name_H-M   'P 1'
#
loop_
_entity.id
_entity.type
_entity.pdbx_description
1 polymer ?
#
loop_
_entity_poly.entity_id
_entity_poly.type
_entity_poly.pdbx_seq_one_letter_code
_entity_poly.pdbx_strand_id
1 'polypeptide(L)'
;FRPPNYSGTIALALLVSLVGGLLYLRRNNLEFIYNKTGWAMVSLCIVFAMTSGQMWNHIRGPPYAHKNPHNGQVSYIHGSSQAQFVAESHIILVLNAAITMGMVLLNEAATSKGDVGKRRIICLVGLGLVVFFFSFLLSIFRSKYHGYPYSFLIK
;
A
#
# COMPACT_ATOMS: atom_id res chain seq x y z
N PHE A 1 18.92 -20.13 -23.27
CA PHE A 1 19.00 -20.62 -21.87
C PHE A 1 19.57 -19.51 -20.99
N ARG A 2 18.86 -19.07 -19.95
CA ARG A 2 19.45 -18.18 -18.92
C ARG A 2 20.20 -19.06 -17.92
N PRO A 3 21.46 -18.75 -17.55
CA PRO A 3 22.20 -19.57 -16.60
C PRO A 3 21.44 -19.63 -15.27
N PRO A 4 21.36 -20.81 -14.62
CA PRO A 4 20.71 -20.96 -13.33
C PRO A 4 21.33 -20.00 -12.31
N ASN A 5 20.48 -19.22 -11.62
CA ASN A 5 20.92 -18.23 -10.65
C ASN A 5 21.26 -18.91 -9.31
N TYR A 6 22.48 -19.42 -9.19
CA TYR A 6 22.99 -20.07 -7.98
C TYR A 6 23.09 -19.12 -6.78
N SER A 7 23.26 -17.81 -7.01
CA SER A 7 23.29 -16.82 -5.94
C SER A 7 21.92 -16.70 -5.27
N GLY A 8 20.85 -16.68 -6.06
CA GLY A 8 19.48 -16.63 -5.55
C GLY A 8 19.09 -17.89 -4.76
N THR A 9 19.51 -19.08 -5.21
CA THR A 9 19.21 -20.33 -4.50
C THR A 9 19.99 -20.45 -3.19
N ILE A 10 21.26 -20.06 -3.16
CA ILE A 10 22.07 -20.06 -1.94
C ILE A 10 21.55 -19.03 -0.94
N ALA A 11 21.17 -17.83 -1.39
CA ALA A 11 20.57 -16.80 -0.54
C ALA A 11 19.24 -17.27 0.06
N LEU A 12 18.40 -17.95 -0.71
CA LEU A 12 17.15 -18.53 -0.22
C LEU A 12 17.42 -19.62 0.84
N ALA A 13 18.37 -20.52 0.59
CA ALA A 13 18.74 -21.58 1.52
C ALA A 13 19.26 -21.00 2.85
N LEU A 14 20.11 -19.97 2.79
CA LEU A 14 20.59 -19.25 3.97
C LEU A 14 19.44 -18.59 4.72
N LEU A 15 18.53 -17.91 4.03
CA LEU A 15 17.38 -17.25 4.66
C LEU A 15 16.47 -18.26 5.37
N VAL A 16 16.18 -19.40 4.74
CA VAL A 16 15.38 -20.47 5.34
C VAL A 16 16.08 -21.06 6.57
N SER A 17 17.39 -21.28 6.49
CA SER A 17 18.18 -21.78 7.63
C SER A 17 18.23 -20.80 8.80
N LEU A 18 18.32 -19.50 8.52
CA LEU A 18 18.33 -18.44 9.52
C LEU A 18 16.97 -18.31 10.20
N VAL A 19 15.88 -18.29 9.42
CA VAL A 19 14.52 -18.23 9.95
C VAL A 19 14.22 -19.49 10.78
N GLY A 20 14.59 -20.68 10.28
CA GLY A 20 14.45 -21.93 11.02
C GLY A 20 15.26 -21.94 12.33
N GLY A 21 16.50 -21.45 12.30
CA GLY A 21 17.36 -21.35 13.48
C GLY A 21 16.83 -20.35 14.52
N LEU A 22 16.34 -19.19 14.09
CA LEU A 22 15.69 -18.19 14.96
C LEU A 22 14.43 -18.77 15.61
N LEU A 23 13.58 -19.46 14.84
CA LEU A 23 12.39 -20.13 15.36
C LEU A 23 12.72 -21.24 16.37
N TYR A 24 13.81 -21.98 16.13
CA TYR A 24 14.28 -23.02 17.05
C TYR A 24 14.81 -22.42 18.36
N LEU A 25 15.63 -21.37 18.31
CA LEU A 25 16.15 -20.69 19.50
C LEU A 25 15.05 -19.95 20.28
N ARG A 26 14.04 -19.40 19.60
CA ARG A 26 12.86 -18.77 20.22
C ARG A 26 11.68 -19.72 20.43
N ARG A 27 11.89 -21.05 20.43
CA ARG A 27 10.82 -22.05 20.58
C ARG A 27 9.93 -21.85 21.82
N ASN A 28 10.45 -21.25 22.88
CA ASN A 28 9.70 -20.97 24.11
C ASN A 28 8.89 -19.65 24.07
N ASN A 29 9.03 -18.82 23.03
CA ASN A 29 8.37 -17.51 22.88
C ASN A 29 7.76 -17.36 21.47
N LEU A 30 6.94 -18.34 21.08
CA LEU A 30 6.23 -18.39 19.80
C LEU A 30 4.95 -17.53 19.77
N GLU A 31 4.71 -16.70 20.79
CA GLU A 31 3.53 -15.84 20.88
C GLU A 31 3.36 -14.93 19.66
N PHE A 32 4.46 -14.52 19.02
CA PHE A 32 4.44 -13.75 17.77
C PHE A 32 3.77 -14.50 16.62
N ILE A 33 3.95 -15.82 16.50
CA ILE A 33 3.36 -16.64 15.43
C ILE A 33 1.88 -16.86 15.67
N TYR A 34 1.43 -16.91 16.92
CA TYR A 34 0.01 -17.06 17.22
C TYR A 34 -0.76 -15.73 17.20
N ASN A 35 -0.07 -14.60 17.08
CA ASN A 35 -0.70 -13.29 17.03
C ASN A 35 -1.44 -13.06 15.70
N LYS A 36 -2.76 -13.28 15.70
CA LYS A 36 -3.65 -13.04 14.55
C LYS A 36 -3.59 -11.60 14.03
N THR A 37 -3.39 -10.61 14.91
CA THR A 37 -3.30 -9.20 14.48
C THR A 37 -2.01 -8.93 13.70
N GLY A 38 -0.90 -9.55 14.10
CA GLY A 38 0.36 -9.49 13.37
C GLY A 38 0.22 -10.05 11.94
N TRP A 39 -0.39 -11.23 11.82
CA TRP A 39 -0.67 -11.82 10.50
C TRP A 39 -1.64 -11.01 9.64
N ALA A 40 -2.66 -10.41 10.25
CA ALA A 40 -3.56 -9.50 9.55
C ALA A 40 -2.80 -8.29 8.99
N MET A 41 -1.92 -7.67 9.78
CA MET A 41 -1.10 -6.54 9.34
C MET A 41 -0.15 -6.91 8.20
N VAL A 42 0.54 -8.06 8.31
CA VAL A 42 1.43 -8.56 7.26
C VAL A 42 0.65 -8.82 5.96
N SER A 43 -0.53 -9.44 6.08
CA SER A 43 -1.40 -9.73 4.93
C SER A 43 -1.86 -8.45 4.23
N LEU A 44 -2.28 -7.44 4.99
CA LEU A 44 -2.65 -6.13 4.46
C LEU A 44 -1.48 -5.44 3.74
N CYS A 45 -0.28 -5.49 4.31
CA CYS A 45 0.92 -4.93 3.68
C CYS A 45 1.20 -5.57 2.31
N ILE A 46 1.06 -6.90 2.21
CA ILE A 46 1.24 -7.63 0.95
C ILE A 46 0.16 -7.22 -0.06
N VAL A 47 -1.11 -7.14 0.35
CA VAL A 47 -2.21 -6.72 -0.52
C VAL A 47 -1.98 -5.30 -1.05
N PHE A 48 -1.55 -4.34 -0.23
CA PHE A 48 -1.28 -2.98 -0.69
C PHE A 48 -0.05 -2.90 -1.62
N ALA A 49 1.00 -3.67 -1.34
CA ALA A 49 2.16 -3.75 -2.22
C ALA A 49 1.79 -4.32 -3.59
N MET A 50 0.96 -5.37 -3.64
CA MET A 50 0.58 -6.00 -4.90
C MET A 50 -0.45 -5.18 -5.70
N THR A 51 -1.38 -4.51 -5.03
CA THR A 51 -2.42 -3.68 -5.69
C THR A 51 -1.89 -2.34 -6.22
N SER A 52 -0.80 -1.81 -5.66
CA SER A 52 -0.20 -0.52 -6.08
C SER A 52 0.67 -0.58 -7.35
N GLY A 53 0.93 -1.78 -7.89
CA GLY A 53 1.69 -1.96 -9.13
C GLY A 53 3.19 -2.23 -8.95
N GLN A 54 3.63 -2.70 -7.77
CA GLN A 54 5.06 -3.02 -7.53
C GLN A 54 5.63 -4.05 -8.52
N MET A 55 4.83 -4.99 -8.99
CA MET A 55 5.25 -5.94 -10.02
C MET A 55 5.52 -5.27 -11.38
N TRP A 56 4.75 -4.25 -11.74
CA TRP A 56 5.00 -3.46 -12.95
C TRP A 56 6.34 -2.74 -12.85
N ASN A 57 6.62 -2.13 -11.70
CA ASN A 57 7.91 -1.48 -11.43
C ASN A 57 9.07 -2.47 -11.53
N HIS A 58 8.91 -3.68 -10.98
CA HIS A 58 9.94 -4.72 -11.04
C HIS A 58 10.22 -5.20 -12.47
N ILE A 59 9.19 -5.34 -13.32
CA ILE A 59 9.36 -5.83 -14.70
C ILE A 59 9.93 -4.75 -15.62
N ARG A 60 9.41 -3.52 -15.52
CA ARG A 60 9.71 -2.44 -16.46
C ARG A 60 10.85 -1.53 -16.01
N GLY A 61 11.13 -1.46 -14.71
CA GLY A 61 12.16 -0.59 -14.13
C GLY A 61 12.00 0.90 -14.49
N PRO A 62 10.81 1.52 -14.32
CA PRO A 62 10.63 2.94 -14.64
C PRO A 62 11.47 3.84 -13.71
N PRO A 63 11.81 5.06 -14.15
CA PRO A 63 12.51 6.02 -13.28
C PRO A 63 11.63 6.43 -12.09
N TYR A 64 12.26 6.87 -10.99
CA TYR A 64 11.53 7.24 -9.78
C TYR A 64 10.66 8.49 -9.96
N ALA A 65 11.19 9.49 -10.67
CA ALA A 65 10.49 10.69 -11.09
C ALA A 65 11.15 11.24 -12.36
N HIS A 66 10.43 12.03 -13.15
CA HIS A 66 10.97 12.66 -14.34
C HIS A 66 11.09 14.17 -14.13
N LYS A 67 12.28 14.73 -14.38
CA LYS A 67 12.49 16.19 -14.37
C LYS A 67 12.20 16.73 -15.76
N ASN A 68 11.26 17.66 -15.87
CA ASN A 68 10.91 18.25 -17.16
C ASN A 68 12.08 19.16 -17.64
N PRO A 69 12.73 18.86 -18.79
CA PRO A 69 13.95 19.56 -19.21
C PRO A 69 13.76 21.06 -19.49
N HIS A 70 12.53 21.48 -19.84
CA HIS A 70 12.23 22.87 -20.19
C HIS A 70 11.82 23.74 -18.98
N ASN A 71 11.47 23.13 -17.85
CA ASN A 71 10.78 23.81 -16.73
C ASN A 71 11.49 23.55 -15.39
N GLY A 72 12.41 22.58 -15.32
CA GLY A 72 13.09 22.15 -14.10
C GLY A 72 12.18 21.45 -13.07
N GLN A 73 10.87 21.40 -13.31
CA GLN A 73 9.90 20.82 -12.39
C GLN A 73 9.96 19.29 -12.40
N VAL A 74 9.95 18.69 -11.21
CA VAL A 74 9.94 17.25 -11.01
C VAL A 74 8.50 16.76 -11.10
N SER A 75 8.14 16.02 -12.15
CA SER A 75 6.84 15.36 -12.22
C SER A 75 6.91 14.00 -11.53
N TYR A 76 6.16 13.87 -10.44
CA TYR A 76 5.99 12.62 -9.71
C TYR A 76 4.89 11.74 -10.30
N ILE A 77 4.07 12.28 -11.22
CA ILE A 77 2.99 11.57 -11.90
C ILE A 77 3.24 11.59 -13.41
N HIS A 78 3.16 10.43 -14.05
CA HIS A 78 3.32 10.25 -15.47
C HIS A 78 2.02 10.62 -16.17
N GLY A 79 2.09 11.49 -17.18
CA GLY A 79 0.91 11.95 -17.93
C GLY A 79 0.31 10.91 -18.88
N SER A 80 0.76 9.65 -18.84
CA SER A 80 0.25 8.58 -19.70
C SER A 80 -0.44 7.54 -18.83
N SER A 81 -1.58 7.04 -19.30
CA SER A 81 -2.34 5.97 -18.64
C SER A 81 -1.63 4.61 -18.66
N GLN A 82 -0.70 4.40 -19.60
CA GLN A 82 0.01 3.13 -19.80
C GLN A 82 1.34 3.04 -19.02
N ALA A 83 1.79 4.16 -18.46
CA ALA A 83 3.07 4.25 -17.75
C ALA A 83 2.87 4.78 -16.32
N GLN A 84 3.79 4.41 -15.44
CA GLN A 84 3.73 4.71 -14.02
C GLN A 84 5.16 4.91 -13.51
N PHE A 85 5.40 5.96 -12.73
CA PHE A 85 6.64 6.12 -11.98
C PHE A 85 6.62 5.34 -10.68
N VAL A 86 7.81 5.03 -10.16
CA VAL A 86 7.94 4.33 -8.86
C VAL A 86 7.32 5.17 -7.73
N ALA A 87 7.48 6.50 -7.75
CA ALA A 87 6.84 7.39 -6.78
C ALA A 87 5.31 7.28 -6.78
N GLU A 88 4.67 7.13 -7.95
CA GLU A 88 3.22 6.98 -8.05
C GLU A 88 2.71 5.72 -7.35
N SER A 89 3.42 4.59 -7.49
CA SER A 89 3.04 3.36 -6.80
C SER A 89 3.07 3.54 -5.28
N HIS A 90 4.04 4.28 -4.74
CA HIS A 90 4.11 4.56 -3.32
C HIS A 90 2.97 5.48 -2.86
N ILE A 91 2.63 6.49 -3.66
CA ILE A 91 1.48 7.36 -3.39
C ILE A 91 0.19 6.52 -3.37
N ILE A 92 -0.06 5.71 -4.40
CA ILE A 92 -1.25 4.85 -4.49
C ILE A 92 -1.31 3.85 -3.32
N LEU A 93 -0.17 3.29 -2.92
CA LEU A 93 -0.07 2.39 -1.76
C LEU A 93 -0.54 3.08 -0.48
N VAL A 94 -0.04 4.28 -0.19
CA VAL A 94 -0.41 5.05 1.00
C VAL A 94 -1.89 5.44 0.97
N LEU A 95 -2.42 5.83 -0.19
CA LEU A 95 -3.84 6.19 -0.34
C LEU A 95 -4.76 5.01 -0.10
N ASN A 96 -4.47 3.84 -0.68
CA ASN A 96 -5.24 2.63 -0.44
C ASN A 96 -5.17 2.18 1.02
N ALA A 97 -4.01 2.30 1.66
CA ALA A 97 -3.85 2.01 3.08
C ALA A 97 -4.68 2.97 3.95
N ALA A 98 -4.68 4.26 3.65
CA ALA A 98 -5.47 5.26 4.35
C ALA A 98 -6.98 4.96 4.22
N ILE A 99 -7.49 4.75 3.01
CA ILE A 99 -8.91 4.41 2.78
C ILE A 99 -9.30 3.15 3.56
N THR A 100 -8.47 2.11 3.51
CA THR A 100 -8.71 0.86 4.25
C THR A 100 -8.72 1.09 5.76
N MET A 101 -7.80 1.90 6.28
CA MET A 101 -7.78 2.28 7.70
C MET A 101 -9.07 3.02 8.09
N GLY A 102 -9.55 3.95 7.28
CA GLY A 102 -10.83 4.63 7.50
C GLY A 102 -12.00 3.64 7.56
N MET A 103 -12.00 2.62 6.69
CA MET A 103 -13.02 1.58 6.70
C MET A 103 -12.94 0.67 7.92
N VAL A 104 -11.73 0.32 8.38
CA VAL A 104 -11.53 -0.45 9.61
C VAL A 104 -12.03 0.33 10.83
N LEU A 105 -11.73 1.63 10.92
CA LEU A 105 -12.22 2.50 11.99
C LEU A 105 -13.76 2.58 12.00
N LEU A 106 -14.40 2.64 10.83
CA LEU A 106 -15.86 2.61 10.72
C LEU A 106 -16.44 1.29 11.24
N ASN A 107 -15.83 0.16 10.89
CA ASN A 107 -16.26 -1.16 11.36
C ASN A 107 -16.07 -1.32 12.88
N GLU A 108 -14.95 -0.81 13.40
CA GLU A 108 -14.67 -0.78 14.84
C GLU A 108 -15.67 0.12 15.58
N ALA A 109 -15.98 1.29 15.04
CA ALA A 109 -17.02 2.16 15.58
C ALA A 109 -18.38 1.45 15.60
N ALA A 110 -18.74 0.69 14.56
CA ALA A 110 -20.03 -0.03 14.53
C ALA A 110 -20.11 -1.16 15.58
N THR A 111 -19.00 -1.87 15.81
CA THR A 111 -18.94 -3.03 16.72
C THR A 111 -18.67 -2.63 18.18
N SER A 112 -18.10 -1.44 18.41
CA SER A 112 -17.73 -0.97 19.74
C SER A 112 -18.94 -0.80 20.66
N LYS A 113 -18.89 -1.46 21.82
CA LYS A 113 -19.87 -1.37 22.91
C LYS A 113 -19.56 -0.26 23.94
N GLY A 114 -18.54 0.57 23.66
CA GLY A 114 -18.10 1.64 24.56
C GLY A 114 -18.99 2.89 24.56
N ASP A 115 -18.48 3.97 25.15
CA ASP A 115 -19.18 5.26 25.25
C ASP A 115 -19.67 5.77 23.89
N VAL A 116 -20.93 6.21 23.85
CA VAL A 116 -21.59 6.73 22.64
C VAL A 116 -20.82 7.91 22.05
N GLY A 117 -20.22 8.76 22.89
CA GLY A 117 -19.41 9.90 22.46
C GLY A 117 -18.15 9.47 21.68
N LYS A 118 -17.36 8.54 22.24
CA LYS A 118 -16.15 8.02 21.58
C LYS A 118 -16.50 7.33 20.26
N ARG A 119 -17.56 6.53 20.24
CA ARG A 119 -18.04 5.85 19.03
C ARG A 119 -18.41 6.83 17.91
N ARG A 120 -19.11 7.92 18.25
CA ARG A 120 -19.47 8.97 17.27
C ARG A 120 -18.24 9.64 16.68
N ILE A 121 -17.25 9.96 17.52
CA ILE A 121 -16.00 10.59 17.04
C ILE A 121 -15.26 9.64 16.09
N ILE A 122 -15.08 8.37 16.46
CA ILE A 122 -14.39 7.39 15.60
C ILE A 122 -15.13 7.21 14.27
N CYS A 123 -16.46 7.15 14.30
CA CYS A 123 -17.27 7.05 13.09
C CYS A 123 -17.09 8.28 12.17
N LEU A 124 -17.17 9.49 12.73
CA LEU A 124 -16.98 10.73 11.97
C LEU A 124 -15.57 10.83 11.38
N VAL A 125 -14.54 10.48 12.16
CA VAL A 125 -13.15 10.45 11.69
C VAL A 125 -12.98 9.42 10.59
N GLY A 126 -13.49 8.20 10.76
CA GLY A 126 -13.43 7.14 9.75
C GLY A 126 -14.11 7.55 8.45
N LEU A 127 -15.31 8.13 8.53
CA LEU A 127 -16.06 8.60 7.36
C LEU A 127 -15.31 9.75 6.66
N GLY A 128 -14.84 10.74 7.41
CA GLY A 128 -14.07 11.86 6.86
C GLY A 128 -12.80 11.38 6.16
N LEU A 129 -12.10 10.41 6.74
CA LEU A 129 -10.89 9.81 6.18
C LEU A 129 -11.20 9.10 4.86
N VAL A 130 -12.21 8.21 4.83
CA VAL A 130 -12.61 7.51 3.61
C VAL A 130 -12.98 8.50 2.51
N VAL A 131 -13.84 9.47 2.81
CA VAL A 131 -14.32 10.46 1.85
C VAL A 131 -13.17 11.31 1.29
N PHE A 132 -12.28 11.81 2.16
CA PHE A 132 -11.18 12.67 1.76
C PHE A 132 -10.16 11.93 0.88
N PHE A 133 -9.65 10.78 1.34
CA PHE A 133 -8.63 10.03 0.61
C PHE A 133 -9.17 9.38 -0.66
N PHE A 134 -10.43 8.94 -0.67
CA PHE A 134 -11.09 8.46 -1.89
C PHE A 134 -11.26 9.58 -2.93
N SER A 135 -11.62 10.79 -2.49
CA SER A 135 -11.69 11.97 -3.37
C SER A 135 -10.33 12.29 -3.99
N PHE A 136 -9.28 12.22 -3.19
CA PHE A 136 -7.92 12.48 -3.66
C PHE A 136 -7.44 11.42 -4.66
N LEU A 137 -7.73 10.14 -4.40
CA LEU A 137 -7.46 9.05 -5.33
C LEU A 137 -8.18 9.27 -6.67
N LEU A 138 -9.45 9.66 -6.63
CA LEU A 138 -10.24 9.94 -7.84
C LEU A 138 -9.70 11.14 -8.62
N SER A 139 -9.23 12.18 -7.94
CA SER A 139 -8.59 13.36 -8.57
C SER A 139 -7.29 12.97 -9.30
N ILE A 140 -6.43 12.15 -8.69
CA ILE A 140 -5.23 11.61 -9.36
C ILE A 140 -5.61 10.76 -10.57
N PHE A 141 -6.60 9.88 -10.41
CA PHE A 141 -7.08 9.02 -11.50
C PHE A 141 -7.57 9.85 -12.69
N ARG A 142 -8.38 10.88 -12.42
CA ARG A 142 -8.88 11.80 -13.42
C ARG A 142 -7.76 12.58 -14.11
N SER A 143 -6.75 13.03 -13.37
CA SER A 143 -5.58 13.70 -13.95
C SER A 143 -4.83 12.82 -14.95
N LYS A 144 -4.87 11.50 -14.78
CA LYS A 144 -4.24 10.54 -15.71
C LYS A 144 -5.18 10.11 -16.84
N TYR A 145 -6.50 10.18 -16.63
CA TYR A 145 -7.54 9.87 -17.63
C TYR A 145 -8.39 11.10 -17.93
N HIS A 146 -7.94 11.92 -18.88
CA HIS A 146 -8.63 13.17 -19.28
C HIS A 146 -10.08 12.97 -19.75
N GLY A 147 -10.46 11.77 -20.18
CA GLY A 147 -11.83 11.42 -20.56
C GLY A 147 -12.76 11.08 -19.40
N TYR A 148 -12.30 11.06 -18.15
CA TYR A 148 -13.12 10.70 -16.99
C TYR A 148 -13.93 11.91 -16.49
N PRO A 149 -15.28 11.88 -16.57
CA PRO A 149 -16.11 13.06 -16.31
C PRO A 149 -16.48 13.24 -14.83
N TYR A 150 -16.32 12.20 -14.01
CA TYR A 150 -16.81 12.22 -12.62
C TYR A 150 -15.76 12.74 -11.65
N SER A 151 -16.21 13.46 -10.62
CA SER A 151 -15.39 13.94 -9.51
C SER A 151 -16.24 13.91 -8.26
N PHE A 152 -15.68 13.49 -7.13
CA PHE A 152 -16.46 13.36 -5.90
C PHE A 152 -16.48 14.68 -5.12
N LEU A 153 -15.32 15.14 -4.67
CA LEU A 153 -15.21 16.31 -3.79
C LEU A 153 -14.08 17.26 -4.20
N ILE A 154 -12.97 16.70 -4.69
CA ILE A 154 -11.81 17.44 -5.20
C ILE A 154 -11.79 17.25 -6.72
N LYS A 155 -11.52 18.34 -7.45
CA LYS A 155 -11.56 18.38 -8.90
C LYS A 155 -10.28 17.86 -9.55
#